data_AF-A0A0M2UBS1-F1
#
_entry.id   AF-A0A0M2UBS1-F1
#
_cell.length_a   1.000
_cell.length_b   1.000
_cell.length_c   1.000
_cell.angle_alpha   90.00
_cell.angle_beta   90.00
_cell.angle_gamma   90.00
#
_symmetry.space_group_name_H-M   'P 1'
#
loop_
_entity.id
_entity.type
_entity.pdbx_description
1 polymer ?
#
loop_
_entity_poly.entity_id
_entity_poly.type
_entity_poly.pdbx_seq_one_letter_code
_entity_poly.pdbx_strand_id
1 'polypeptide(L)'
;MLTALKKPLSILHEEKGAALFLVALAMTVLFAFWGLVVDAGLGYLTRARLTATVDAAALAGAQELPADPSGAAAVAKEYAASNGLPAEQVAVEVSPDQKSITVEGQRRISFFLGQFLGQSDAVVRARALAQVASPQGVWGAAPLAVEDHQLEFGARYVLKNGAGQYESHLGPGNFGALSLGGTGARNYEENLKYGYQGMLKVGDQVDTETGNMSNPTKRAIDYRLDRCPDPSCSPAGFSRDCQHILIVPLYQTIETAEQQIKKVLVTGFAAFYVEKVEGQGNDSYIYGYFIRTLAKGMGELSGADTGLYVVRLVQ
;
A
#
# COMPACT_ATOMS: atom_id res chain seq x y z
N MET A 1 -64.21 65.71 -55.50
CA MET A 1 -62.96 64.96 -55.69
C MET A 1 -62.01 65.32 -54.55
N LEU A 2 -62.00 64.54 -53.45
CA LEU A 2 -60.88 64.37 -52.52
C LEU A 2 -61.34 63.48 -51.36
N THR A 3 -60.94 62.22 -51.49
CA THR A 3 -61.26 61.07 -50.65
C THR A 3 -60.47 61.14 -49.35
N ALA A 4 -61.16 61.07 -48.22
CA ALA A 4 -60.53 60.88 -46.92
C ALA A 4 -59.89 59.48 -46.85
N LEU A 5 -58.56 59.42 -46.84
CA LEU A 5 -57.78 58.21 -46.55
C LEU A 5 -57.86 57.92 -45.04
N LYS A 6 -58.89 57.18 -44.62
CA LYS A 6 -58.83 56.44 -43.36
C LYS A 6 -57.86 55.27 -43.54
N LYS A 7 -56.65 55.37 -42.98
CA LYS A 7 -55.80 54.20 -42.72
C LYS A 7 -56.58 53.25 -41.79
N PRO A 8 -56.74 51.96 -42.12
CA PRO A 8 -57.13 51.01 -41.10
C PRO A 8 -55.95 50.90 -40.14
N LEU A 9 -56.15 51.19 -38.85
CA LEU A 9 -55.27 50.64 -37.83
C LEU A 9 -55.37 49.13 -37.98
N SER A 10 -54.37 48.50 -38.61
CA SER A 10 -54.24 47.06 -38.55
C SER A 10 -53.86 46.71 -37.12
N ILE A 11 -54.87 46.33 -36.34
CA ILE A 11 -54.68 45.57 -35.12
C ILE A 11 -54.15 44.21 -35.58
N LEU A 12 -52.83 44.12 -35.73
CA LEU A 12 -52.15 42.84 -35.70
C LEU A 12 -52.54 42.21 -34.37
N HIS A 13 -53.09 41.01 -34.43
CA HIS A 13 -53.42 40.20 -33.27
C HIS A 13 -52.11 39.93 -32.49
N GLU A 14 -51.88 40.66 -31.40
CA GLU A 14 -50.61 40.66 -30.67
C GLU A 14 -50.51 39.48 -29.68
N GLU A 15 -50.20 38.29 -30.17
CA GLU A 15 -49.72 37.14 -29.37
C GLU A 15 -48.31 37.37 -28.77
N LYS A 16 -47.72 38.56 -28.96
CA LYS A 16 -46.37 38.90 -28.49
C LYS A 16 -46.26 38.93 -26.96
N GLY A 17 -47.34 39.27 -26.25
CA GLY A 17 -47.35 39.31 -24.79
C GLY A 17 -47.37 37.92 -24.14
N ALA A 18 -48.20 37.01 -24.65
CA ALA A 18 -48.28 35.63 -24.18
C ALA A 18 -46.98 34.85 -24.47
N ALA A 19 -46.40 35.05 -25.65
CA ALA A 19 -45.10 34.48 -26.00
C ALA A 19 -43.99 34.98 -25.06
N LEU A 20 -43.94 36.28 -24.75
CA LEU A 20 -42.96 36.84 -23.81
C LEU A 20 -43.09 36.23 -22.41
N PHE A 21 -44.32 36.04 -21.92
CA PHE A 21 -44.58 35.42 -20.62
C PHE A 21 -44.13 33.95 -20.58
N LEU A 22 -44.47 33.16 -21.61
CA LEU A 22 -44.05 31.76 -21.70
C LEU A 22 -42.53 31.61 -21.81
N VAL A 23 -41.87 32.49 -22.57
CA VAL A 23 -40.40 32.49 -22.67
C VAL A 23 -39.76 32.85 -21.33
N ALA A 24 -40.26 33.87 -20.62
CA ALA A 24 -39.75 34.24 -19.30
C ALA A 24 -39.93 33.10 -18.28
N LEU A 25 -41.08 32.42 -18.29
CA LEU A 25 -41.34 31.26 -17.44
C LEU A 25 -40.39 30.10 -17.78
N ALA A 26 -40.23 29.78 -19.06
CA ALA A 26 -39.34 28.73 -19.52
C ALA A 26 -37.87 29.00 -19.15
N MET A 27 -37.40 30.24 -19.33
CA MET A 27 -36.05 30.64 -18.92
C MET A 27 -35.85 30.50 -17.40
N THR A 28 -36.84 30.90 -16.61
CA THR A 28 -36.79 30.76 -15.14
C THR A 28 -36.64 29.30 -14.73
N VAL A 29 -37.44 28.41 -15.34
CA VAL A 29 -37.37 26.97 -15.10
C VAL A 29 -36.01 26.40 -15.54
N LEU A 30 -35.46 26.83 -16.67
CA LEU A 30 -34.13 26.40 -17.13
C LEU A 30 -33.01 26.81 -16.17
N PHE A 31 -33.04 28.04 -15.64
CA PHE A 31 -32.06 28.47 -14.63
C PHE A 31 -32.20 27.70 -13.32
N ALA A 32 -33.42 27.35 -12.91
CA ALA A 32 -33.66 26.50 -11.76
C ALA A 32 -33.05 25.09 -11.96
N PHE A 33 -33.19 24.50 -13.14
CA PHE A 33 -32.52 23.22 -13.42
C PHE A 33 -31.00 23.36 -13.47
N TRP A 34 -30.48 24.43 -14.06
CA TRP A 34 -29.03 24.67 -14.14
C TRP A 34 -28.39 24.76 -12.76
N GLY A 35 -28.95 25.55 -11.84
CA GLY A 35 -28.40 25.65 -10.49
C GLY A 35 -28.47 24.32 -9.72
N LEU A 36 -29.51 23.49 -9.96
CA LEU A 36 -29.66 22.20 -9.28
C LEU A 36 -28.60 21.21 -9.78
N VAL A 37 -28.31 21.24 -11.09
CA VAL A 37 -27.21 20.46 -11.68
C VAL A 37 -25.87 20.92 -11.13
N VAL A 38 -25.64 22.23 -10.98
CA VAL A 38 -24.41 22.79 -10.42
C VAL A 38 -24.24 22.38 -8.95
N ASP A 39 -25.30 22.49 -8.13
CA ASP A 39 -25.26 22.14 -6.71
C ASP A 39 -25.03 20.64 -6.49
N ALA A 40 -25.75 19.79 -7.24
CA ALA A 40 -25.55 18.35 -7.21
C ALA A 40 -24.13 17.96 -7.66
N GLY A 41 -23.63 18.61 -8.74
CA GLY A 41 -22.28 18.42 -9.25
C GLY A 41 -21.21 18.81 -8.23
N LEU A 42 -21.37 19.96 -7.57
CA LEU A 42 -20.46 20.43 -6.53
C LEU A 42 -20.44 19.48 -5.32
N GLY A 43 -21.61 19.02 -4.88
CA GLY A 43 -21.73 18.05 -3.78
C GLY A 43 -21.05 16.74 -4.11
N TYR A 44 -21.29 16.19 -5.31
CA TYR A 44 -20.67 14.94 -5.76
C TYR A 44 -19.15 15.06 -5.86
N LEU A 45 -18.63 16.11 -6.53
CA LEU A 45 -17.19 16.31 -6.69
C LEU A 45 -16.49 16.55 -5.35
N THR A 46 -17.11 17.30 -4.43
CA THR A 46 -16.56 17.54 -3.10
C THR A 46 -16.48 16.24 -2.31
N ARG A 47 -17.53 15.41 -2.36
CA ARG A 47 -17.53 14.10 -1.70
C ARG A 47 -16.44 13.19 -2.26
N ALA A 48 -16.32 13.09 -3.58
CA ALA A 48 -15.30 12.25 -4.22
C ALA A 48 -13.87 12.68 -3.82
N ARG A 49 -13.59 14.00 -3.84
CA ARG A 49 -12.29 14.54 -3.41
C ARG A 49 -12.03 14.31 -1.93
N LEU A 50 -13.04 14.47 -1.09
CA LEU A 50 -12.93 14.26 0.35
C LEU A 50 -12.63 12.79 0.66
N THR A 51 -13.34 11.84 0.03
CA THR A 51 -13.07 10.40 0.14
C THR A 51 -11.65 10.06 -0.26
N ALA A 52 -11.18 10.50 -1.44
CA ALA A 52 -9.81 10.26 -1.88
C ALA A 52 -8.76 10.85 -0.90
N THR A 53 -9.07 12.00 -0.30
CA THR A 53 -8.20 12.65 0.69
C THR A 53 -8.11 11.84 1.99
N VAL A 54 -9.24 11.39 2.54
CA VAL A 54 -9.25 10.59 3.78
C VAL A 54 -8.65 9.21 3.56
N ASP A 55 -8.85 8.60 2.39
CA ASP A 55 -8.24 7.32 2.02
C ASP A 55 -6.72 7.43 1.96
N ALA A 56 -6.19 8.45 1.29
CA ALA A 56 -4.76 8.71 1.23
C ALA A 56 -4.16 9.01 2.61
N ALA A 57 -4.86 9.80 3.42
CA ALA A 57 -4.45 10.11 4.79
C ALA A 57 -4.42 8.87 5.70
N ALA A 58 -5.45 8.01 5.61
CA ALA A 58 -5.50 6.75 6.35
C ALA A 58 -4.37 5.82 5.91
N LEU A 59 -4.16 5.64 4.60
CA LEU A 59 -3.05 4.83 4.07
C LEU A 59 -1.68 5.37 4.51
N ALA A 60 -1.48 6.68 4.51
CA ALA A 60 -0.22 7.29 4.94
C ALA A 60 0.03 7.05 6.44
N GLY A 61 -0.96 7.34 7.29
CA GLY A 61 -0.82 7.13 8.73
C GLY A 61 -0.67 5.65 9.11
N ALA A 62 -1.37 4.74 8.41
CA ALA A 62 -1.25 3.30 8.66
C ALA A 62 0.15 2.75 8.37
N GLN A 63 0.98 3.47 7.60
CA GLN A 63 2.34 3.04 7.34
C GLN A 63 3.28 3.18 8.55
N GLU A 64 2.90 3.99 9.54
CA GLU A 64 3.67 4.09 10.79
C GLU A 64 3.27 3.02 11.80
N LEU A 65 2.17 2.29 11.55
CA LEU A 65 1.70 1.23 12.43
C LEU A 65 2.42 -0.10 12.16
N PRO A 66 2.59 -0.97 13.18
CA PRO A 66 2.31 -0.72 14.60
C PRO A 66 3.48 -0.05 15.35
N ALA A 67 4.55 0.36 14.66
CA ALA A 67 5.80 0.79 15.29
C ALA A 67 5.72 2.17 15.97
N ASP A 68 5.02 3.13 15.37
CA ASP A 68 4.82 4.47 15.90
C ASP A 68 3.35 4.95 15.77
N PRO A 69 2.49 4.58 16.74
CA PRO A 69 1.10 5.04 16.78
C PRO A 69 0.95 6.55 16.94
N SER A 70 1.93 7.20 17.59
CA SER A 70 1.89 8.64 17.83
C SER A 70 2.19 9.43 16.54
N GLY A 71 3.18 8.97 15.77
CA GLY A 71 3.51 9.47 14.45
C GLY A 71 2.41 9.17 13.42
N ALA A 72 1.76 8.01 13.49
CA ALA A 72 0.67 7.63 12.57
C ALA A 72 -0.42 8.71 12.46
N ALA A 73 -0.85 9.26 13.60
CA ALA A 73 -1.88 10.30 13.62
C ALA A 73 -1.38 11.65 13.08
N ALA A 74 -0.11 11.99 13.32
CA ALA A 74 0.51 13.20 12.81
C ALA A 74 0.68 13.12 11.28
N VAL A 75 1.22 12.01 10.77
CA VAL A 75 1.41 11.74 9.33
C VAL A 75 0.07 11.75 8.60
N ALA A 76 -0.98 11.14 9.15
CA ALA A 76 -2.31 11.17 8.54
C ALA A 76 -2.84 12.61 8.39
N LYS A 77 -2.68 13.46 9.41
CA LYS A 77 -3.10 14.87 9.36
C LYS A 77 -2.27 15.69 8.38
N GLU A 78 -0.95 15.46 8.33
CA GLU A 78 -0.06 16.13 7.37
C GLU A 78 -0.41 15.76 5.92
N TYR A 79 -0.69 14.48 5.67
CA TYR A 79 -1.09 14.03 4.34
C TYR A 79 -2.46 14.58 3.94
N ALA A 80 -3.42 14.64 4.87
CA ALA A 80 -4.72 15.28 4.63
C ALA A 80 -4.56 16.78 4.31
N ALA A 81 -3.72 17.50 5.05
CA ALA A 81 -3.43 18.92 4.83
C ALA A 81 -2.78 19.17 3.47
N SER A 82 -1.84 18.31 3.06
CA SER A 82 -1.20 18.35 1.74
C SER A 82 -2.19 18.11 0.59
N ASN A 83 -3.29 17.41 0.86
CA ASN A 83 -4.42 17.21 -0.06
C ASN A 83 -5.54 18.26 0.11
N GLY A 84 -5.24 19.35 0.81
CA GLY A 84 -6.08 20.53 0.96
C GLY A 84 -7.09 20.46 2.10
N LEU A 85 -7.12 19.40 2.90
CA LEU A 85 -8.03 19.25 4.05
C LEU A 85 -7.29 19.64 5.35
N PRO A 86 -7.55 20.83 5.92
CA PRO A 86 -6.85 21.32 7.11
C PRO A 86 -7.00 20.39 8.32
N ALA A 87 -6.01 20.37 9.21
CA ALA A 87 -5.99 19.45 10.34
C ALA A 87 -7.20 19.59 11.28
N GLU A 88 -7.83 20.78 11.37
CA GLU A 88 -9.03 21.03 12.18
C GLU A 88 -10.28 20.36 11.60
N GLN A 89 -10.25 20.02 10.30
CA GLN A 89 -11.33 19.34 9.59
C GLN A 89 -11.13 17.82 9.56
N VAL A 90 -10.11 17.31 10.25
CA VAL A 90 -9.73 15.89 10.27
C VAL A 90 -9.71 15.37 11.69
N ALA A 91 -10.52 14.35 11.96
CA ALA A 91 -10.41 13.51 13.14
C ALA A 91 -9.63 12.25 12.77
N VAL A 92 -8.69 11.85 13.64
CA VAL A 92 -7.88 10.66 13.45
C VAL A 92 -7.92 9.86 14.74
N GLU A 93 -8.21 8.57 14.62
CA GLU A 93 -8.26 7.62 15.72
C GLU A 93 -7.42 6.40 15.37
N VAL A 94 -6.47 6.05 16.22
CA VAL A 94 -5.69 4.81 16.10
C VAL A 94 -6.32 3.78 17.02
N SER A 95 -6.51 2.55 16.53
CA SER A 95 -7.13 1.49 17.32
C SER A 95 -6.25 1.08 18.51
N PRO A 96 -6.85 0.55 19.60
CA PRO A 96 -6.10 0.13 20.78
C PRO A 96 -5.05 -0.97 20.52
N ASP A 97 -5.27 -1.80 19.50
CA ASP A 97 -4.33 -2.83 19.04
C ASP A 97 -3.19 -2.26 18.18
N GLN A 98 -3.20 -0.95 17.90
CA GLN A 98 -2.20 -0.22 17.11
C GLN A 98 -2.04 -0.75 15.69
N LYS A 99 -3.03 -1.48 15.17
CA LYS A 99 -2.97 -2.09 13.84
C LYS A 99 -3.88 -1.41 12.81
N SER A 100 -4.72 -0.48 13.24
CA SER A 100 -5.58 0.28 12.33
C SER A 100 -5.66 1.76 12.71
N ILE A 101 -5.97 2.56 11.69
CA ILE A 101 -6.20 3.99 11.80
C ILE A 101 -7.50 4.33 11.07
N THR A 102 -8.36 5.08 11.75
CA THR A 102 -9.57 5.66 11.18
C THR A 102 -9.34 7.15 10.99
N VAL A 103 -9.60 7.63 9.78
CA VAL A 103 -9.54 9.05 9.43
C VAL A 103 -10.92 9.50 9.00
N GLU A 104 -11.44 10.53 9.67
CA GLU A 104 -12.71 11.17 9.34
C GLU A 104 -12.46 12.62 8.94
N GLY A 105 -13.00 13.01 7.79
CA GLY A 105 -12.87 14.35 7.23
C GLY A 105 -14.23 14.99 7.02
N GLN A 106 -14.30 16.31 7.16
CA GLN A 106 -15.51 17.06 6.85
C GLN A 106 -15.25 18.36 6.09
N ARG A 107 -16.15 18.69 5.15
CA ARG A 107 -16.13 19.92 4.35
C ARG A 107 -17.49 20.58 4.37
N ARG A 108 -17.53 21.89 4.57
CA ARG A 108 -18.74 22.68 4.34
C ARG A 108 -18.74 23.19 2.90
N ILE A 109 -19.85 22.97 2.19
CA ILE A 109 -20.10 23.54 0.88
C ILE A 109 -21.31 24.46 0.96
N SER A 110 -21.25 25.57 0.24
CA SER A 110 -22.38 26.47 0.05
C SER A 110 -23.00 26.20 -1.30
N PHE A 111 -24.32 26.04 -1.34
CA PHE A 111 -25.08 25.80 -2.56
C PHE A 111 -25.49 27.13 -3.21
N PHE A 112 -25.58 27.16 -4.54
CA PHE A 112 -26.05 28.30 -5.30
C PHE A 112 -27.57 28.41 -5.26
N LEU A 113 -28.30 27.33 -5.60
CA LEU A 113 -29.76 27.30 -5.61
C LEU A 113 -30.35 26.90 -4.27
N GLY A 114 -29.60 26.13 -3.47
CA GLY A 114 -29.99 25.80 -2.10
C GLY A 114 -30.31 27.04 -1.24
N GLN A 115 -29.64 28.17 -1.49
CA GLN A 115 -29.93 29.46 -0.83
C GLN A 115 -31.38 29.92 -1.03
N PHE A 116 -31.95 29.72 -2.23
CA PHE A 116 -33.33 30.10 -2.54
C PHE A 116 -34.37 29.13 -1.95
N LEU A 117 -33.95 27.91 -1.61
CA LEU A 117 -34.78 26.86 -1.01
C LEU A 117 -34.62 26.76 0.51
N GLY A 118 -33.88 27.69 1.13
CA GLY A 118 -33.66 27.73 2.59
C GLY A 118 -32.55 26.79 3.09
N GLN A 119 -31.77 26.17 2.19
CA GLN A 119 -30.62 25.33 2.52
C GLN A 119 -29.35 25.91 1.88
N SER A 120 -28.76 26.90 2.54
CA SER A 120 -27.58 27.61 2.04
C SER A 120 -26.33 26.74 1.98
N ASP A 121 -26.21 25.76 2.89
CA ASP A 121 -24.99 25.00 3.09
C ASP A 121 -25.27 23.52 3.40
N ALA A 122 -24.29 22.67 3.08
CA ALA A 122 -24.23 21.28 3.52
C ALA A 122 -22.84 20.92 4.07
N VAL A 123 -22.82 20.00 5.03
CA VAL A 123 -21.59 19.40 5.55
C VAL A 123 -21.44 18.03 4.91
N VAL A 124 -20.44 17.89 4.05
CA VAL A 124 -20.03 16.62 3.45
C VAL A 124 -19.02 15.95 4.38
N ARG A 125 -19.22 14.67 4.67
CA ARG A 125 -18.31 13.87 5.49
C ARG A 125 -17.79 12.68 4.70
N ALA A 126 -16.56 12.27 5.00
CA ALA A 126 -16.00 11.01 4.55
C ALA A 126 -15.23 10.35 5.69
N ARG A 127 -15.15 9.02 5.64
CA ARG A 127 -14.42 8.20 6.59
C ARG A 127 -13.64 7.15 5.82
N ALA A 128 -12.40 6.93 6.24
CA ALA A 128 -11.55 5.87 5.74
C ALA A 128 -10.96 5.10 6.92
N LEU A 129 -10.87 3.77 6.78
CA LEU A 129 -10.14 2.92 7.70
C LEU A 129 -8.98 2.29 6.93
N ALA A 130 -7.78 2.40 7.45
CA ALA A 130 -6.62 1.69 6.95
C ALA A 130 -6.03 0.85 8.08
N GLN A 131 -5.42 -0.28 7.71
CA GLN A 131 -4.84 -1.20 8.67
C GLN A 131 -3.59 -1.87 8.12
N VAL A 132 -2.73 -2.31 9.03
CA VAL A 132 -1.65 -3.24 8.73
C VAL A 132 -2.16 -4.67 8.77
N ALA A 133 -1.71 -5.47 7.81
CA ALA A 133 -2.07 -6.86 7.63
C ALA A 133 -0.82 -7.68 7.33
N SER A 134 -0.86 -8.97 7.62
CA SER A 134 0.22 -9.88 7.23
C SER A 134 0.18 -10.10 5.71
N PRO A 135 1.34 -10.11 5.03
CA PRO A 135 1.41 -10.33 3.60
C PRO A 135 0.97 -11.77 3.24
N GLN A 136 0.04 -11.89 2.29
CA GLN A 136 -0.34 -13.16 1.66
C GLN A 136 0.42 -13.40 0.36
N GLY A 137 1.06 -12.36 -0.17
CA GLY A 137 1.96 -12.48 -1.31
C GLY A 137 2.83 -11.25 -1.46
N VAL A 138 4.08 -11.49 -1.83
CA VAL A 138 5.11 -10.46 -1.95
C VAL A 138 5.80 -10.54 -3.30
N TRP A 139 6.26 -9.39 -3.77
CA TRP A 139 7.22 -9.30 -4.86
C TRP A 139 8.62 -9.16 -4.28
N GLY A 140 9.63 -9.61 -5.01
CA GLY A 140 11.02 -9.41 -4.62
C GLY A 140 11.47 -10.30 -3.46
N ALA A 141 10.80 -11.44 -3.23
CA ALA A 141 11.25 -12.42 -2.25
C ALA A 141 12.69 -12.88 -2.55
N ALA A 142 13.52 -12.93 -1.52
CA ALA A 142 14.83 -13.55 -1.61
C ALA A 142 14.67 -15.07 -1.75
N PRO A 143 15.56 -15.74 -2.50
CA PRO A 143 15.55 -17.20 -2.65
C PRO A 143 16.17 -17.88 -1.41
N LEU A 144 15.91 -17.34 -0.22
CA LEU A 144 16.35 -17.85 1.06
C LEU A 144 15.13 -18.02 1.95
N ALA A 145 15.04 -19.10 2.70
CA ALA A 145 13.88 -19.40 3.52
C ALA A 145 14.28 -19.78 4.95
N VAL A 146 13.37 -19.51 5.88
CA VAL A 146 13.53 -19.80 7.30
C VAL A 146 12.33 -20.61 7.77
N GLU A 147 12.57 -21.59 8.63
CA GLU A 147 11.50 -22.42 9.17
C GLU A 147 10.48 -21.55 9.92
N ASP A 148 9.20 -21.84 9.76
CA ASP A 148 8.13 -21.08 10.39
C ASP A 148 8.09 -21.34 11.90
N HIS A 149 8.70 -20.43 12.65
CA HIS A 149 8.73 -20.42 14.11
C HIS A 149 8.63 -18.97 14.63
N GLN A 150 8.48 -18.83 15.94
CA GLN A 150 8.43 -17.52 16.57
C GLN A 150 9.78 -16.80 16.42
N LEU A 151 9.80 -15.69 15.68
CA LEU A 151 11.00 -14.89 15.41
C LEU A 151 11.32 -13.96 16.59
N GLU A 152 12.60 -13.86 16.96
CA GLU A 152 13.10 -12.91 17.94
C GLU A 152 13.64 -11.64 17.26
N PHE A 153 12.91 -10.53 17.37
CA PHE A 153 13.33 -9.27 16.75
C PHE A 153 14.50 -8.63 17.51
N GLY A 154 15.50 -8.12 16.78
CA GLY A 154 16.69 -7.48 17.35
C GLY A 154 17.77 -8.44 17.84
N ALA A 155 17.51 -9.75 17.88
CA ALA A 155 18.55 -10.77 18.06
C ALA A 155 19.31 -11.00 16.75
N ARG A 156 20.61 -11.33 16.84
CA ARG A 156 21.47 -11.57 15.68
C ARG A 156 21.31 -13.03 15.22
N TYR A 157 20.97 -13.22 13.95
CA TYR A 157 20.77 -14.51 13.31
C TYR A 157 21.83 -14.81 12.26
N VAL A 158 21.98 -16.10 11.97
CA VAL A 158 22.67 -16.61 10.78
C VAL A 158 21.61 -17.10 9.81
N LEU A 159 21.25 -16.27 8.82
CA LEU A 159 20.19 -16.61 7.85
C LEU A 159 20.61 -17.76 6.93
N LYS A 160 21.90 -17.81 6.59
CA LYS A 160 22.50 -18.86 5.77
C LYS A 160 23.84 -19.24 6.34
N ASN A 161 24.13 -20.53 6.32
CA ASN A 161 25.40 -21.13 6.72
C ASN A 161 26.08 -21.83 5.51
N GLY A 162 27.37 -22.11 5.67
CA GLY A 162 28.18 -22.84 4.70
C GLY A 162 28.19 -24.36 4.92
N ALA A 163 28.94 -25.06 4.08
CA ALA A 163 29.20 -26.50 4.19
C ALA A 163 30.17 -26.81 5.35
N GLY A 164 29.73 -26.58 6.60
CA GLY A 164 30.53 -26.84 7.80
C GLY A 164 29.79 -26.54 9.11
N GLN A 165 29.75 -27.56 9.98
CA GLN A 165 29.37 -27.62 11.42
C GLN A 165 28.03 -27.04 11.91
N TYR A 166 27.36 -26.18 11.15
CA TYR A 166 26.01 -25.71 11.47
C TYR A 166 24.99 -26.46 10.63
N GLU A 167 23.97 -27.03 11.26
CA GLU A 167 22.82 -27.58 10.55
C GLU A 167 22.08 -26.42 9.86
N SER A 168 21.83 -26.57 8.56
CA SER A 168 20.94 -25.66 7.83
C SER A 168 19.51 -25.97 8.23
N HIS A 169 18.66 -24.95 8.38
CA HIS A 169 17.23 -25.11 8.65
C HIS A 169 16.53 -26.02 7.61
N LEU A 170 17.04 -26.07 6.37
CA LEU A 170 16.54 -26.95 5.29
C LEU A 170 17.26 -28.31 5.18
N GLY A 171 18.03 -28.68 6.21
CA GLY A 171 18.89 -29.87 6.20
C GLY A 171 20.20 -29.67 5.43
N PRO A 172 21.11 -30.67 5.49
CA PRO A 172 22.41 -30.61 4.83
C PRO A 172 22.27 -30.60 3.30
N GLY A 173 22.99 -29.68 2.64
CA GLY A 173 23.08 -29.64 1.19
C GLY A 173 22.20 -28.59 0.50
N ASN A 174 21.18 -28.03 1.18
CA ASN A 174 20.30 -26.99 0.61
C ASN A 174 20.57 -25.58 1.19
N PHE A 175 21.14 -25.50 2.38
CA PHE A 175 21.67 -24.27 2.99
C PHE A 175 20.73 -23.04 2.92
N GLY A 176 19.45 -23.28 3.19
CA GLY A 176 18.40 -22.25 3.19
C GLY A 176 17.92 -21.79 1.81
N ALA A 177 18.40 -22.35 0.69
CA ALA A 177 18.13 -21.84 -0.65
C ALA A 177 16.86 -22.43 -1.31
N LEU A 178 16.11 -21.59 -2.03
CA LEU A 178 14.89 -21.94 -2.77
C LEU A 178 15.02 -21.74 -4.29
N SER A 179 14.35 -22.61 -5.05
CA SER A 179 14.22 -22.54 -6.51
C SER A 179 13.04 -21.64 -6.90
N LEU A 180 13.27 -20.33 -6.98
CA LEU A 180 12.25 -19.35 -7.37
C LEU A 180 12.31 -19.06 -8.88
N GLY A 181 11.29 -19.48 -9.63
CA GLY A 181 11.19 -19.22 -11.08
C GLY A 181 12.17 -20.02 -11.97
N GLY A 182 12.85 -21.00 -11.40
CA GLY A 182 13.82 -21.85 -12.09
C GLY A 182 14.97 -22.25 -11.18
N THR A 183 15.79 -23.20 -11.65
CA THR A 183 16.87 -23.75 -10.82
C THR A 183 18.26 -23.20 -11.14
N GLY A 184 19.18 -23.38 -10.19
CA GLY A 184 20.62 -23.20 -10.40
C GLY A 184 21.21 -21.87 -9.90
N ALA A 185 22.53 -21.90 -9.69
CA ALA A 185 23.30 -20.85 -9.03
C ALA A 185 23.14 -19.45 -9.62
N ARG A 186 23.00 -19.33 -10.94
CA ARG A 186 22.80 -18.04 -11.62
C ARG A 186 21.42 -17.45 -11.30
N ASN A 187 20.37 -18.28 -11.35
CA ASN A 187 19.01 -17.84 -11.05
C ASN A 187 18.88 -17.43 -9.57
N TYR A 188 19.47 -18.23 -8.69
CA TYR A 188 19.60 -17.91 -7.27
C TYR A 188 20.30 -16.55 -7.04
N GLU A 189 21.43 -16.30 -7.71
CA GLU A 189 22.17 -15.04 -7.57
C GLU A 189 21.35 -13.83 -8.03
N GLU A 190 20.67 -13.93 -9.18
CA GLU A 190 19.81 -12.88 -9.72
C GLU A 190 18.64 -12.56 -8.78
N ASN A 191 17.94 -13.60 -8.31
CA ASN A 191 16.85 -13.45 -7.35
C ASN A 191 17.33 -12.86 -6.01
N LEU A 192 18.53 -13.22 -5.55
CA LEU A 192 19.07 -12.63 -4.32
C LEU A 192 19.50 -11.18 -4.51
N LYS A 193 19.98 -10.78 -5.70
CA LYS A 193 20.34 -9.39 -6.02
C LYS A 193 19.12 -8.50 -6.15
N TYR A 194 18.14 -8.91 -6.94
CA TYR A 194 17.05 -8.05 -7.40
C TYR A 194 15.70 -8.39 -6.76
N GLY A 195 15.65 -9.44 -5.95
CA GLY A 195 14.40 -10.06 -5.52
C GLY A 195 13.77 -10.87 -6.65
N TYR A 196 13.04 -11.92 -6.28
CA TYR A 196 12.27 -12.70 -7.24
C TYR A 196 11.22 -11.84 -7.96
N GLN A 197 11.25 -11.86 -9.29
CA GLN A 197 10.41 -11.01 -10.14
C GLN A 197 8.97 -11.52 -10.27
N GLY A 198 8.69 -12.75 -9.84
CA GLY A 198 7.33 -13.27 -9.70
C GLY A 198 6.74 -12.94 -8.32
N MET A 199 5.41 -13.02 -8.23
CA MET A 199 4.75 -12.96 -6.93
C MET A 199 4.85 -14.33 -6.26
N LEU A 200 5.44 -14.37 -5.06
CA LEU A 200 5.45 -15.55 -4.20
C LEU A 200 4.30 -15.40 -3.19
N LYS A 201 3.48 -16.42 -3.03
CA LYS A 201 2.27 -16.40 -2.17
C LYS A 201 2.35 -17.41 -1.04
N VAL A 202 1.64 -17.10 0.04
CA VAL A 202 1.34 -18.09 1.09
C VAL A 202 0.53 -19.22 0.46
N GLY A 203 0.91 -20.46 0.76
CA GLY A 203 0.36 -21.67 0.18
C GLY A 203 1.11 -22.18 -1.06
N ASP A 204 2.06 -21.42 -1.61
CA ASP A 204 2.88 -21.89 -2.72
C ASP A 204 3.80 -23.03 -2.25
N GLN A 205 3.90 -24.08 -3.07
CA GLN A 205 4.88 -25.15 -2.89
C GLN A 205 6.11 -24.87 -3.74
N VAL A 206 7.28 -24.83 -3.10
CA VAL A 206 8.53 -24.41 -3.74
C VAL A 206 9.59 -25.49 -3.56
N ASP A 207 10.27 -25.82 -4.64
CA ASP A 207 11.43 -26.72 -4.60
C ASP A 207 12.63 -26.02 -3.94
N THR A 208 13.43 -26.78 -3.20
CA THR A 208 14.70 -26.27 -2.64
C THR A 208 15.81 -26.29 -3.68
N GLU A 209 16.78 -25.41 -3.54
CA GLU A 209 18.02 -25.44 -4.31
C GLU A 209 19.07 -26.30 -3.63
N THR A 210 19.77 -27.10 -4.43
CA THR A 210 20.89 -27.91 -3.94
C THR A 210 22.22 -27.20 -4.15
N GLY A 211 23.16 -27.44 -3.23
CA GLY A 211 24.50 -26.88 -3.26
C GLY A 211 24.67 -25.67 -2.34
N ASN A 212 25.92 -25.41 -1.94
CA ASN A 212 26.20 -24.38 -0.93
C ASN A 212 25.91 -22.95 -1.41
N MET A 213 25.86 -22.70 -2.73
CA MET A 213 25.62 -21.38 -3.31
C MET A 213 26.53 -20.26 -2.77
N SER A 214 27.67 -20.59 -2.15
CA SER A 214 28.48 -19.64 -1.39
C SER A 214 28.96 -18.44 -2.22
N ASN A 215 29.57 -18.69 -3.38
CA ASN A 215 30.06 -17.61 -4.24
C ASN A 215 28.91 -16.74 -4.82
N PRO A 216 27.83 -17.32 -5.36
CA PRO A 216 26.61 -16.58 -5.69
C PRO A 216 26.08 -15.72 -4.54
N THR A 217 25.96 -16.28 -3.34
CA THR A 217 25.48 -15.58 -2.15
C THR A 217 26.35 -14.36 -1.85
N LYS A 218 27.68 -14.54 -1.76
CA LYS A 218 28.57 -13.43 -1.45
C LYS A 218 28.48 -12.31 -2.49
N ARG A 219 28.53 -12.65 -3.78
CA ARG A 219 28.39 -11.64 -4.85
C ARG A 219 27.05 -10.91 -4.82
N ALA A 220 25.96 -11.61 -4.51
CA ALA A 220 24.63 -11.00 -4.46
C ALA A 220 24.47 -10.07 -3.26
N ILE A 221 24.94 -10.49 -2.07
CA ILE A 221 24.88 -9.65 -0.88
C ILE A 221 25.82 -8.46 -1.02
N ASP A 222 27.08 -8.65 -1.41
CA ASP A 222 28.02 -7.55 -1.65
C ASP A 222 27.42 -6.55 -2.66
N TYR A 223 26.81 -7.03 -3.76
CA TYR A 223 26.14 -6.18 -4.74
C TYR A 223 25.07 -5.27 -4.13
N ARG A 224 24.28 -5.78 -3.18
CA ARG A 224 23.23 -5.03 -2.49
C ARG A 224 23.81 -4.04 -1.50
N LEU A 225 24.75 -4.48 -0.66
CA LEU A 225 25.37 -3.64 0.37
C LEU A 225 26.14 -2.47 -0.27
N ASP A 226 26.87 -2.71 -1.36
CA ASP A 226 27.61 -1.67 -2.11
C ASP A 226 26.71 -0.62 -2.76
N ARG A 227 25.41 -0.91 -2.90
CA ARG A 227 24.39 -0.01 -3.49
C ARG A 227 23.49 0.63 -2.46
N CYS A 228 23.77 0.46 -1.17
CA CYS A 228 23.02 1.16 -0.15
C CYS A 228 23.37 2.66 -0.20
N PRO A 229 22.42 3.56 -0.55
CA PRO A 229 22.71 4.98 -0.71
C PRO A 229 22.90 5.68 0.64
N ASP A 230 22.48 5.06 1.74
CA ASP A 230 22.42 5.64 3.06
C ASP A 230 23.44 4.99 4.01
N PRO A 231 24.53 5.69 4.38
CA PRO A 231 25.54 5.17 5.30
C PRO A 231 25.03 5.09 6.75
N SER A 232 23.86 5.66 7.07
CA SER A 232 23.23 5.55 8.38
C SER A 232 22.26 4.36 8.50
N CYS A 233 22.04 3.59 7.43
CA CYS A 233 21.17 2.41 7.46
C CYS A 233 21.70 1.44 8.53
N SER A 234 20.84 1.13 9.50
CA SER A 234 21.11 0.24 10.63
C SER A 234 19.84 -0.56 10.93
N PRO A 235 19.91 -1.67 11.69
CA PRO A 235 18.72 -2.42 12.08
C PRO A 235 17.68 -1.58 12.86
N ALA A 236 18.11 -0.51 13.51
CA ALA A 236 17.26 0.39 14.31
C ALA A 236 16.72 1.60 13.52
N GLY A 237 17.27 1.88 12.33
CA GLY A 237 16.89 3.01 11.51
C GLY A 237 17.34 2.79 10.07
N PHE A 238 16.37 2.59 9.17
CA PHE A 238 16.60 2.29 7.77
C PHE A 238 15.51 2.93 6.90
N SER A 239 15.83 3.23 5.65
CA SER A 239 14.83 3.58 4.64
C SER A 239 14.08 2.32 4.17
N ARG A 240 12.81 2.46 3.77
CA ARG A 240 11.98 1.33 3.35
C ARG A 240 12.53 0.58 2.12
N ASP A 241 13.25 1.28 1.26
CA ASP A 241 13.90 0.71 0.08
C ASP A 241 15.41 0.39 0.33
N CYS A 242 15.85 0.30 1.60
CA CYS A 242 17.24 -0.01 1.94
C CYS A 242 17.65 -1.40 1.38
N GLN A 243 18.79 -1.45 0.69
CA GLN A 243 19.27 -2.67 0.02
C GLN A 243 19.70 -3.77 1.00
N HIS A 244 19.89 -3.43 2.28
CA HIS A 244 20.16 -4.40 3.35
C HIS A 244 18.95 -5.29 3.65
N ILE A 245 17.73 -4.86 3.29
CA ILE A 245 16.51 -5.61 3.61
C ILE A 245 16.29 -6.71 2.59
N LEU A 246 16.11 -7.94 3.07
CA LEU A 246 15.64 -9.08 2.30
C LEU A 246 14.24 -9.48 2.79
N ILE A 247 13.33 -9.74 1.86
CA ILE A 247 12.04 -10.35 2.18
C ILE A 247 12.22 -11.86 2.07
N VAL A 248 12.14 -12.56 3.19
CA VAL A 248 12.47 -13.99 3.32
C VAL A 248 11.17 -14.77 3.54
N PRO A 249 10.82 -15.76 2.69
CA PRO A 249 9.72 -16.68 2.96
C PRO A 249 9.95 -17.49 4.24
N LEU A 250 8.87 -17.63 5.02
CA LEU A 250 8.76 -18.62 6.09
C LEU A 250 8.17 -19.89 5.51
N TYR A 251 8.62 -21.05 6.00
CA TYR A 251 8.21 -22.32 5.41
C TYR A 251 7.89 -23.42 6.41
N GLN A 252 7.09 -24.38 5.92
CA GLN A 252 6.93 -25.71 6.50
C GLN A 252 7.36 -26.79 5.51
N THR A 253 7.93 -27.88 6.01
CA THR A 253 8.42 -28.98 5.18
C THR A 253 7.27 -29.80 4.61
N ILE A 254 7.28 -30.06 3.29
CA ILE A 254 6.30 -30.92 2.62
C ILE A 254 6.93 -32.27 2.23
N GLU A 255 8.12 -32.23 1.65
CA GLU A 255 8.75 -33.40 1.05
C GLU A 255 10.22 -33.46 1.46
N THR A 256 10.62 -34.61 2.01
CA THR A 256 12.02 -34.90 2.36
C THR A 256 12.44 -36.17 1.64
N ALA A 257 13.57 -36.14 0.95
CA ALA A 257 14.19 -37.30 0.32
C ALA A 257 15.68 -37.30 0.63
N GLU A 258 16.23 -38.47 0.98
CA GLU A 258 17.67 -38.64 1.25
C GLU A 258 18.23 -37.64 2.29
N GLN A 259 17.47 -37.39 3.37
CA GLN A 259 17.81 -36.41 4.42
C GLN A 259 17.86 -34.94 3.95
N GLN A 260 17.40 -34.66 2.74
CA GLN A 260 17.28 -33.32 2.20
C GLN A 260 15.81 -32.95 2.04
N ILE A 261 15.45 -31.76 2.48
CA ILE A 261 14.11 -31.21 2.21
C ILE A 261 14.06 -30.88 0.73
N LYS A 262 13.20 -31.54 -0.05
CA LYS A 262 13.08 -31.29 -1.48
C LYS A 262 12.07 -30.19 -1.79
N LYS A 263 10.98 -30.13 -1.01
CA LYS A 263 9.92 -29.12 -1.17
C LYS A 263 9.45 -28.56 0.15
N VAL A 264 9.08 -27.29 0.08
CA VAL A 264 8.55 -26.53 1.21
C VAL A 264 7.24 -25.84 0.84
N LEU A 265 6.38 -25.65 1.83
CA LEU A 265 5.18 -24.83 1.77
C LEU A 265 5.52 -23.44 2.28
N VAL A 266 5.26 -22.39 1.51
CA VAL A 266 5.37 -21.01 2.02
C VAL A 266 4.20 -20.73 2.95
N THR A 267 4.48 -20.41 4.21
CA THR A 267 3.45 -20.12 5.23
C THR A 267 3.37 -18.65 5.60
N GLY A 268 4.40 -17.87 5.29
CA GLY A 268 4.44 -16.44 5.56
C GLY A 268 5.69 -15.79 5.00
N PHE A 269 5.92 -14.54 5.38
CA PHE A 269 7.10 -13.77 4.96
C PHE A 269 7.60 -12.93 6.13
N ALA A 270 8.91 -12.78 6.24
CA ALA A 270 9.56 -11.92 7.22
C ALA A 270 10.57 -10.99 6.54
N ALA A 271 10.90 -9.88 7.18
CA ALA A 271 11.98 -9.00 6.73
C ALA A 271 13.25 -9.25 7.53
N PHE A 272 14.35 -9.44 6.81
CA PHE A 272 15.67 -9.67 7.36
C PHE A 272 16.62 -8.54 6.96
N TYR A 273 17.13 -7.81 7.94
CA TYR A 273 18.19 -6.84 7.75
C TYR A 273 19.53 -7.56 7.68
N VAL A 274 20.21 -7.51 6.54
CA VAL A 274 21.54 -8.06 6.36
C VAL A 274 22.58 -7.11 6.93
N GLU A 275 23.31 -7.57 7.94
CA GLU A 275 24.45 -6.85 8.51
C GLU A 275 25.70 -7.06 7.64
N LYS A 276 26.04 -8.32 7.37
CA LYS A 276 27.21 -8.68 6.57
C LYS A 276 27.10 -10.09 5.99
N VAL A 277 27.88 -10.33 4.94
CA VAL A 277 28.22 -11.67 4.44
C VAL A 277 29.68 -11.98 4.71
N GLU A 278 29.97 -13.17 5.22
CA GLU A 278 31.31 -13.59 5.62
C GLU A 278 31.64 -14.99 5.12
N GLY A 279 32.91 -15.20 4.78
CA GLY A 279 33.42 -16.47 4.24
C GLY A 279 33.17 -16.67 2.74
N GLN A 280 33.89 -17.63 2.17
CA GLN A 280 33.65 -18.22 0.85
C GLN A 280 33.93 -19.72 0.86
N GLY A 281 33.40 -20.44 -0.13
CA GLY A 281 33.65 -21.88 -0.29
C GLY A 281 32.80 -22.69 0.69
N ASN A 282 33.42 -23.28 1.70
CA ASN A 282 32.73 -24.05 2.74
C ASN A 282 32.26 -23.17 3.91
N ASP A 283 32.85 -21.98 4.08
CA ASP A 283 32.45 -20.99 5.06
C ASP A 283 31.59 -19.95 4.33
N SER A 284 30.29 -19.86 4.61
CA SER A 284 29.40 -18.95 3.87
C SER A 284 28.24 -18.51 4.73
N TYR A 285 28.41 -17.38 5.40
CA TYR A 285 27.50 -16.92 6.44
C TYR A 285 26.84 -15.59 6.08
N ILE A 286 25.52 -15.52 6.20
CA ILE A 286 24.78 -14.24 6.16
C ILE A 286 24.36 -13.93 7.59
N TYR A 287 24.91 -12.86 8.16
CA TYR A 287 24.54 -12.36 9.48
C TYR A 287 23.56 -11.20 9.37
N GLY A 288 22.64 -11.12 10.32
CA GLY A 288 21.66 -10.03 10.34
C GLY A 288 20.61 -10.18 11.42
N TYR A 289 19.50 -9.47 11.25
CA TYR A 289 18.46 -9.31 12.25
C TYR A 289 17.08 -9.36 11.59
N PHE A 290 16.13 -10.07 12.20
CA PHE A 290 14.73 -9.87 11.83
C PHE A 290 14.26 -8.51 12.31
N ILE A 291 13.61 -7.77 11.41
CA ILE A 291 13.14 -6.40 11.63
C ILE A 291 11.66 -6.30 11.35
N ARG A 292 11.02 -5.29 11.95
CA ARG A 292 9.64 -4.92 11.62
C ARG A 292 9.64 -3.88 10.52
N THR A 293 8.90 -4.11 9.43
CA THR A 293 8.83 -3.17 8.31
C THR A 293 7.61 -3.43 7.42
N LEU A 294 7.40 -2.56 6.43
CA LEU A 294 6.39 -2.71 5.40
C LEU A 294 6.97 -3.30 4.12
N ALA A 295 6.23 -4.22 3.51
CA ALA A 295 6.47 -4.69 2.15
C ALA A 295 5.46 -4.09 1.17
N LYS A 296 5.82 -4.13 -0.12
CA LYS A 296 4.87 -4.00 -1.22
C LYS A 296 4.27 -5.38 -1.46
N GLY A 297 2.95 -5.50 -1.35
CA GLY A 297 2.27 -6.79 -1.52
C GLY A 297 0.79 -6.75 -1.26
N MET A 298 0.18 -7.92 -1.31
CA MET A 298 -1.22 -8.15 -0.90
C MET A 298 -1.23 -8.76 0.49
N GLY A 299 -2.24 -8.45 1.30
CA GLY A 299 -2.32 -8.98 2.66
C GLY A 299 -3.73 -9.15 3.19
N GLU A 300 -3.80 -9.97 4.23
CA GLU A 300 -5.01 -10.36 4.92
C GLU A 300 -4.84 -10.25 6.44
N LEU A 301 -5.96 -10.08 7.12
CA LEU A 301 -6.04 -9.87 8.56
C LEU A 301 -5.71 -11.09 9.41
N SER A 302 -5.82 -12.29 8.85
CA SER A 302 -5.78 -13.57 9.56
C SER A 302 -4.38 -14.19 9.65
N GLY A 303 -3.33 -13.51 9.18
CA GLY A 303 -1.97 -14.04 9.20
C GLY A 303 -1.26 -13.88 10.55
N ALA A 304 -0.27 -14.74 10.80
CA ALA A 304 0.62 -14.59 11.94
C ALA A 304 1.41 -13.28 11.84
N ASP A 305 1.73 -12.69 12.99
CA ASP A 305 2.55 -11.48 13.07
C ASP A 305 4.03 -11.82 12.93
N THR A 306 4.53 -11.76 11.70
CA THR A 306 5.93 -12.05 11.34
C THR A 306 6.81 -10.80 11.35
N GLY A 307 6.27 -9.66 11.80
CA GLY A 307 6.93 -8.35 11.75
C GLY A 307 6.96 -7.72 10.35
N LEU A 308 6.64 -8.46 9.29
CA LEU A 308 6.44 -7.89 7.96
C LEU A 308 4.96 -7.58 7.76
N TYR A 309 4.65 -6.35 7.37
CA TYR A 309 3.28 -5.93 7.15
C TYR A 309 3.06 -5.36 5.75
N VAL A 310 1.80 -5.34 5.35
CA VAL A 310 1.32 -4.54 4.21
C VAL A 310 0.18 -3.65 4.68
N VAL A 311 0.07 -2.48 4.09
CA VAL A 311 -0.98 -1.52 4.41
C VAL A 311 -2.11 -1.65 3.40
N ARG A 312 -3.36 -1.67 3.88
CA ARG A 312 -4.56 -1.69 3.03
C ARG A 312 -5.67 -0.82 3.60
N LEU A 313 -6.51 -0.31 2.71
CA LEU A 313 -7.82 0.23 3.08
C LEU A 313 -8.77 -0.90 3.41
N VAL A 314 -9.63 -0.66 4.39
CA VAL A 314 -10.80 -1.47 4.70
C VAL A 314 -12.00 -0.65 4.25
N GLN A 315 -12.62 -1.13 3.16
CA GLN A 315 -13.87 -0.57 2.65
C GLN A 315 -15.06 -1.17 3.40
#